data_AF-A0A8T2IU33-F1
#
_entry.id   AF-A0A8T2IU33-F1
#
_cell.length_a   1.000
_cell.length_b   1.000
_cell.length_c   1.000
_cell.angle_alpha   90.00
_cell.angle_beta   90.00
_cell.angle_gamma   90.00
#
_symmetry.space_group_name_H-M   'P 1'
#
loop_
_entity.id
_entity.type
_entity.pdbx_description
1 polymer ?
#
loop_
_entity_poly.entity_id
_entity_poly.type
_entity_poly.pdbx_seq_one_letter_code
_entity_poly.pdbx_strand_id
1 'polypeptide(L)'
;MKKLTPYPPFKGQFLGRAVWDGNINRKDASILIRNIQPVDNGTYLCLVKNPPDVHGEMGEILVKVVNKEKISEIMVLALVIGGGTAVIILLVLLFVLYRYWNMQKTHRSTPVSALECTEKLNEKSQDMTEVPA
;
A
#
# COMPACT_ATOMS: atom_id res chain seq x y z
N MET A 1 15.10 -54.81 -10.57
CA MET A 1 14.75 -53.41 -10.91
C MET A 1 15.98 -52.55 -10.69
N LYS A 2 16.49 -51.83 -11.70
CA LYS A 2 17.64 -50.94 -11.52
C LYS A 2 17.19 -49.71 -10.72
N LYS A 3 17.83 -49.45 -9.58
CA LYS A 3 17.58 -48.25 -8.77
C LYS A 3 18.30 -47.08 -9.44
N LEU A 4 17.55 -46.16 -10.07
CA LEU A 4 18.16 -44.94 -10.59
C LEU A 4 18.39 -43.97 -9.43
N THR A 5 19.61 -43.46 -9.36
CA THR A 5 20.00 -42.42 -8.42
C THR A 5 20.14 -41.10 -9.20
N PRO A 6 19.56 -40.00 -8.71
CA PRO A 6 19.71 -38.71 -9.37
C PRO A 6 21.16 -38.23 -9.28
N TYR A 7 21.63 -37.56 -10.33
CA TYR A 7 23.00 -37.02 -10.42
C TYR A 7 22.94 -35.49 -10.48
N PRO A 8 22.86 -34.81 -9.31
CA PRO A 8 22.79 -33.35 -9.27
C PRO A 8 24.12 -32.71 -9.67
N PRO A 9 24.15 -31.41 -10.02
CA PRO A 9 25.39 -30.70 -10.32
C PRO A 9 26.30 -30.59 -9.09
N PHE A 10 27.60 -30.88 -9.26
CA PHE A 10 28.63 -30.79 -8.22
C PHE A 10 29.40 -29.46 -8.26
N LYS A 11 29.15 -28.61 -9.26
CA LYS A 11 29.76 -27.30 -9.47
C LYS A 11 28.87 -26.42 -10.35
N GLY A 12 29.19 -25.12 -10.41
CA GLY A 12 28.51 -24.14 -11.27
C GLY A 12 27.34 -23.43 -10.59
N GLN A 13 26.63 -22.59 -11.35
CA GLN A 13 25.63 -21.63 -10.79
C GLN A 13 24.42 -22.30 -10.12
N PHE A 14 24.11 -23.55 -10.46
CA PHE A 14 22.95 -24.29 -9.94
C PHE A 14 23.30 -25.24 -8.78
N LEU A 15 24.55 -25.22 -8.29
CA LEU A 15 25.01 -26.06 -7.18
C LEU A 15 24.10 -25.88 -5.96
N GLY A 16 23.60 -27.00 -5.42
CA GLY A 16 22.70 -27.01 -4.26
C GLY A 16 21.26 -26.52 -4.53
N ARG A 17 20.95 -26.10 -5.76
CA ARG A 17 19.63 -25.58 -6.16
C ARG A 17 18.88 -26.46 -7.15
N ALA A 18 19.59 -27.14 -8.04
CA ALA A 18 18.99 -28.10 -8.97
C ALA A 18 18.78 -29.46 -8.30
N VAL A 19 17.54 -29.94 -8.32
CA VAL A 19 17.13 -31.23 -7.76
C VAL A 19 16.27 -32.02 -8.76
N TRP A 20 16.26 -33.34 -8.62
CA TRP A 20 15.41 -34.21 -9.42
C TRP A 20 13.95 -34.12 -8.95
N ASP A 21 13.02 -33.98 -9.90
CA ASP A 21 11.57 -33.88 -9.63
C ASP A 21 10.75 -34.91 -10.44
N GLY A 22 11.32 -35.45 -11.52
CA GLY A 22 10.62 -36.35 -12.43
C GLY A 22 10.45 -37.79 -11.96
N ASN A 23 9.78 -38.58 -12.78
CA ASN A 23 9.62 -40.02 -12.59
C ASN A 23 9.96 -40.79 -13.87
N ILE A 24 11.14 -41.43 -13.90
CA ILE A 24 11.59 -42.11 -15.11
C ILE A 24 10.73 -43.32 -15.50
N ASN A 25 10.07 -43.97 -14.54
CA ASN A 25 9.13 -45.07 -14.82
C ASN A 25 7.89 -44.57 -15.58
N ARG A 26 7.63 -43.25 -15.53
CA ARG A 26 6.57 -42.56 -16.25
C ARG A 26 7.11 -41.73 -17.43
N LYS A 27 8.36 -41.98 -17.86
CA LYS A 27 9.03 -41.23 -18.94
C LYS A 27 9.18 -39.73 -18.65
N ASP A 28 9.32 -39.37 -17.38
CA ASP A 28 9.45 -37.99 -16.92
C ASP A 28 10.86 -37.74 -16.38
N ALA A 29 11.56 -36.79 -17.01
CA ALA A 29 12.92 -36.39 -16.70
C ALA A 29 13.01 -34.97 -16.11
N SER A 30 11.93 -34.49 -15.50
CA SER A 30 11.84 -33.14 -14.95
C SER A 30 12.83 -32.91 -13.81
N ILE A 31 13.36 -31.68 -13.75
CA ILE A 31 14.19 -31.17 -12.67
C ILE A 31 13.58 -29.88 -12.13
N LEU A 32 13.86 -29.59 -10.86
CA LEU A 32 13.46 -28.36 -10.19
C LEU A 32 14.70 -27.54 -9.84
N ILE A 33 14.72 -26.27 -10.25
CA ILE A 33 15.73 -25.30 -9.83
C ILE A 33 15.11 -24.42 -8.74
N ARG A 34 15.60 -24.57 -7.51
CA ARG A 34 15.15 -23.79 -6.35
C ARG A 34 15.79 -22.41 -6.34
N ASN A 35 15.10 -21.46 -5.69
CA ASN A 35 15.59 -20.10 -5.48
C ASN A 35 16.13 -19.48 -6.79
N ILE A 36 15.25 -19.32 -7.77
CA ILE A 36 15.61 -18.78 -9.08
C ILE A 36 16.04 -17.31 -8.93
N GLN A 37 17.12 -16.94 -9.61
CA GLN A 37 17.72 -15.60 -9.53
C GLN A 37 17.70 -14.92 -10.90
N PRO A 38 17.77 -13.58 -10.99
CA PRO A 38 17.82 -12.88 -12.28
C PRO A 38 18.94 -13.36 -13.21
N VAL A 39 20.08 -13.80 -12.65
CA VAL A 39 21.21 -14.38 -13.40
C VAL A 39 20.89 -15.73 -14.04
N ASP A 40 19.83 -16.42 -13.59
CA ASP A 40 19.37 -17.67 -14.17
C ASP A 40 18.48 -17.44 -15.42
N ASN A 41 18.29 -16.19 -15.86
CA ASN A 41 17.61 -15.87 -17.12
C ASN A 41 18.38 -16.44 -18.31
N GLY A 42 17.69 -17.16 -19.19
CA GLY A 42 18.28 -17.69 -20.40
C GLY A 42 17.46 -18.81 -21.04
N THR A 43 18.04 -19.42 -22.05
CA THR A 43 17.49 -20.57 -22.75
C THR A 43 18.05 -21.86 -22.15
N TYR A 44 17.16 -22.75 -21.74
CA TYR A 44 17.49 -24.03 -21.16
C TYR A 44 17.22 -25.14 -22.19
N LEU A 45 18.14 -26.10 -22.25
CA LEU A 45 18.08 -27.22 -23.17
C LEU A 45 17.92 -28.53 -22.39
N CYS A 46 16.91 -29.31 -22.77
CA CYS A 46 16.66 -30.63 -22.22
C CYS A 46 17.17 -31.70 -23.20
N LEU A 47 18.15 -32.48 -22.75
CA LEU A 47 18.75 -33.57 -23.52
C LEU A 47 18.51 -34.89 -22.78
N VAL A 48 17.56 -35.68 -23.25
CA VAL A 48 17.27 -37.00 -22.69
C VAL A 48 17.88 -38.06 -23.60
N LYS A 49 18.73 -38.93 -23.04
CA LYS A 49 19.37 -40.03 -23.75
C LYS A 49 18.96 -41.34 -23.10
N ASN A 50 18.45 -42.28 -23.89
CA ASN A 50 18.05 -43.61 -23.43
C ASN A 50 18.82 -44.68 -24.24
N PRO A 51 20.08 -45.01 -23.90
CA PRO A 51 20.86 -45.97 -24.67
C PRO A 51 20.11 -47.30 -24.89
N PRO A 52 20.11 -47.88 -26.11
CA PRO A 52 20.91 -47.50 -27.29
C PRO A 52 20.39 -46.27 -28.06
N ASP A 53 19.21 -45.75 -27.73
CA ASP A 53 18.60 -44.56 -28.35
C ASP A 53 19.29 -43.28 -27.88
N VAL A 54 20.36 -42.92 -28.57
CA VAL A 54 21.15 -41.71 -28.30
C VAL A 54 20.63 -40.46 -29.04
N HIS A 55 19.73 -40.64 -30.00
CA HIS A 55 19.15 -39.58 -30.83
C HIS A 55 17.75 -39.22 -30.31
N GLY A 56 17.68 -38.43 -29.25
CA GLY A 56 16.45 -37.80 -28.77
C GLY A 56 16.32 -36.36 -29.28
N GLU A 57 15.09 -35.87 -29.40
CA GLU A 57 14.86 -34.45 -29.67
C GLU A 57 15.30 -33.59 -28.48
N MET A 58 15.91 -32.45 -28.79
CA MET A 58 16.32 -31.47 -27.78
C MET A 58 15.12 -30.57 -27.47
N GLY A 59 14.67 -30.58 -26.21
CA GLY A 59 13.66 -29.63 -25.75
C GLY A 59 14.31 -28.29 -25.44
N GLU A 60 13.70 -27.19 -25.89
CA GLU A 60 14.16 -25.83 -25.59
C GLU A 60 13.09 -25.05 -24.82
N ILE A 61 13.49 -24.39 -23.73
CA ILE A 61 12.61 -23.50 -22.96
C ILE A 61 13.31 -22.17 -22.67
N LEU A 62 12.58 -21.06 -22.82
CA LEU A 62 13.07 -19.71 -22.48
C LEU A 62 12.60 -19.34 -21.07
N VAL A 63 13.54 -19.18 -20.14
CA VAL A 63 13.26 -18.80 -18.75
C VAL A 63 13.59 -17.32 -18.56
N LYS A 64 12.56 -16.50 -18.34
CA LYS A 64 12.71 -15.09 -17.99
C LYS A 64 12.45 -14.88 -16.50
N VAL A 65 13.46 -14.43 -15.78
CA VAL A 65 13.36 -14.10 -14.36
C VAL A 65 13.22 -12.60 -14.22
N VAL A 66 12.09 -12.15 -13.70
CA VAL A 66 11.78 -10.73 -13.51
C VAL A 66 11.62 -10.44 -12.02
N ASN A 67 12.16 -9.29 -11.60
CA ASN A 67 11.92 -8.80 -10.25
C ASN A 67 10.47 -8.35 -10.14
N LYS A 68 9.78 -8.81 -9.11
CA LYS A 68 8.46 -8.29 -8.76
C LYS A 68 8.68 -6.98 -8.02
N GLU A 69 8.38 -5.86 -8.66
CA GLU A 69 8.33 -4.58 -7.97
C GLU A 69 7.24 -4.63 -6.91
N LYS A 70 7.62 -4.39 -5.65
CA LYS A 70 6.68 -4.45 -4.51
C LYS A 70 5.75 -3.25 -4.47
N ILE A 71 6.16 -2.16 -5.11
CA ILE A 71 5.44 -0.90 -5.13
C ILE A 71 4.98 -0.67 -6.56
N SER A 72 3.70 -0.91 -6.82
CA SER A 72 3.10 -0.51 -8.09
C SER A 72 3.16 1.01 -8.20
N GLU A 73 3.60 1.53 -9.33
CA GLU A 73 3.54 2.98 -9.65
C GLU A 73 2.13 3.53 -9.42
N ILE A 74 1.12 2.70 -9.71
CA ILE A 74 -0.30 3.00 -9.50
C ILE A 74 -0.59 3.26 -8.01
N MET A 75 0.02 2.48 -7.11
CA MET A 75 -0.14 2.64 -5.67
C MET A 75 0.50 3.94 -5.17
N VAL A 76 1.66 4.32 -5.70
CA VAL A 76 2.31 5.59 -5.36
C VAL A 76 1.45 6.77 -5.82
N LEU A 77 0.98 6.74 -7.07
CA LEU A 77 0.12 7.80 -7.62
C LEU A 77 -1.17 7.95 -6.81
N ALA A 78 -1.80 6.84 -6.43
CA ALA A 78 -3.02 6.85 -5.61
C ALA A 78 -2.79 7.50 -4.23
N LEU A 79 -1.65 7.21 -3.58
CA LEU A 79 -1.31 7.82 -2.28
C LEU A 79 -1.07 9.32 -2.38
N VAL A 80 -0.39 9.79 -3.43
CA VAL A 80 -0.12 11.21 -3.63
C VAL A 80 -1.41 11.99 -3.87
N ILE A 81 -2.28 11.49 -4.76
CA ILE A 81 -3.55 12.15 -5.09
C ILE A 81 -4.51 12.09 -3.90
N GLY A 82 -4.69 10.91 -3.30
CA GLY A 82 -5.57 10.71 -2.15
C GLY A 82 -5.11 11.49 -0.92
N GLY A 83 -3.82 11.46 -0.62
CA GLY A 83 -3.23 12.22 0.49
C GLY A 83 -3.36 13.73 0.29
N GLY A 84 -2.98 14.24 -0.88
CA GLY A 84 -3.06 15.67 -1.18
C GLY A 84 -4.48 16.23 -1.08
N THR A 85 -5.45 15.53 -1.68
CA THR A 85 -6.86 15.92 -1.62
C THR A 85 -7.42 15.91 -0.20
N ALA A 86 -7.12 14.88 0.60
CA ALA A 86 -7.54 14.81 2.00
C ALA A 86 -6.98 15.97 2.84
N VAL A 87 -5.71 16.34 2.64
CA VAL A 87 -5.08 17.47 3.34
C VAL A 87 -5.74 18.79 2.97
N ILE A 88 -6.03 19.02 1.68
CA ILE A 88 -6.72 20.24 1.23
C ILE A 88 -8.10 20.35 1.87
N ILE A 89 -8.88 19.26 1.87
CA ILE A 89 -10.20 19.22 2.50
C ILE A 89 -10.10 19.55 4.00
N LEU A 90 -9.13 18.96 4.69
CA LEU A 90 -8.89 19.23 6.12
C LEU A 90 -8.57 20.71 6.37
N LEU A 91 -7.69 21.32 5.58
CA LEU A 91 -7.32 22.73 5.70
C LEU A 91 -8.52 23.66 5.48
N VAL A 92 -9.35 23.38 4.47
CA VAL A 92 -10.56 24.15 4.19
C VAL A 92 -11.56 24.04 5.35
N LEU A 93 -11.79 22.83 5.89
CA LEU A 93 -12.66 22.64 7.04
C LEU A 93 -12.18 23.41 8.27
N LEU A 94 -10.88 23.34 8.59
CA LEU A 94 -10.28 24.11 9.68
C LEU A 94 -10.44 25.62 9.47
N PHE A 95 -10.24 26.11 8.25
CA PHE A 95 -10.41 27.52 7.91
C PHE A 95 -11.87 27.99 8.09
N VAL A 96 -12.84 27.19 7.65
CA VAL A 96 -14.28 27.49 7.81
C VAL A 96 -14.66 27.52 9.29
N LEU A 97 -14.21 26.53 10.08
CA LEU A 97 -14.46 26.49 11.53
C LEU A 97 -13.84 27.68 12.24
N TYR A 98 -12.61 28.06 11.87
CA TYR A 98 -11.95 29.26 12.40
C TYR A 98 -12.73 30.54 12.09
N ARG A 99 -13.19 30.70 10.84
CA ARG A 99 -14.03 31.83 10.42
C ARG A 99 -15.35 31.87 11.18
N TYR A 100 -16.00 30.72 11.35
CA TYR A 100 -17.25 30.60 12.09
C TYR A 100 -17.07 31.01 13.55
N TRP A 101 -16.05 30.48 14.24
CA TRP A 101 -15.74 30.85 15.62
C TRP A 101 -15.37 32.32 15.77
N ASN A 102 -14.61 32.89 14.83
CA ASN A 102 -14.26 34.30 14.87
C ASN A 102 -15.49 35.20 14.72
N MET A 103 -16.41 34.85 13.82
CA MET A 103 -17.68 35.57 13.66
C MET A 103 -18.60 35.45 14.89
N GLN A 104 -18.65 34.28 15.52
CA GLN A 104 -19.43 34.07 16.75
C GLN A 104 -18.92 34.92 17.92
N LYS A 105 -17.60 35.16 18.01
CA LYS A 105 -17.03 36.07 19.03
C LYS A 105 -17.51 37.51 18.85
N THR A 106 -17.70 37.99 17.62
CA THR A 106 -18.19 39.35 17.34
C THR A 106 -19.64 39.56 17.79
N HIS A 107 -20.51 38.55 17.74
CA HIS A 107 -21.89 38.64 18.26
C HIS A 107 -22.02 38.43 19.78
N ARG A 108 -20.97 38.00 20.48
CA ARG A 108 -21.01 37.73 21.92
C ARG A 108 -20.69 38.95 22.78
N SER A 109 -20.40 40.11 22.18
CA SER A 109 -20.05 41.36 22.87
C SER A 109 -21.24 42.19 23.36
N THR A 110 -22.47 41.70 23.26
CA THR A 110 -23.67 42.42 23.76
C THR A 110 -24.60 41.48 24.53
N PRO A 111 -24.35 41.30 25.84
CA PRO A 111 -25.48 41.27 26.77
C PRO A 111 -25.23 42.05 28.09
N VAL A 112 -24.25 42.95 28.15
CA VAL A 112 -24.02 43.80 29.34
C VAL A 112 -24.80 45.12 29.25
N SER A 113 -24.89 45.72 28.06
CA SER A 113 -25.61 46.99 27.86
C SER A 113 -27.13 46.89 28.00
N ALA A 114 -27.71 45.69 27.86
CA ALA A 114 -29.14 45.48 28.09
C ALA A 114 -29.52 45.49 29.59
N LEU A 115 -28.62 45.04 30.47
CA LEU A 115 -28.81 45.08 31.92
C LEU A 115 -28.61 46.50 32.48
N GLU A 116 -27.67 47.25 31.90
CA GLU A 116 -27.41 48.64 32.28
C GLU A 116 -28.59 49.57 31.90
N CYS A 117 -29.25 49.31 30.76
CA CYS A 117 -30.49 50.02 30.40
C CYS A 117 -31.68 49.70 31.33
N THR A 118 -31.77 48.49 31.87
CA THR A 118 -32.85 48.12 32.80
C THR A 118 -32.65 48.71 34.21
N GLU A 119 -31.40 48.85 34.66
CA GLU A 119 -31.09 49.50 35.95
C GLU A 119 -31.44 51.00 35.90
N LYS A 120 -31.10 51.68 34.79
CA LYS A 120 -31.44 53.10 34.56
C LYS A 120 -32.94 53.39 34.52
N LEU A 121 -33.75 52.45 34.02
CA LEU A 121 -35.21 52.55 33.99
C LEU A 121 -35.83 52.31 35.37
N ASN A 122 -35.22 51.46 36.19
CA ASN A 122 -35.66 51.20 37.57
C ASN A 122 -35.25 52.32 38.53
N GLU A 123 -34.10 52.96 38.33
CA GLU A 123 -33.68 54.14 39.09
C GLU A 123 -34.58 55.35 38.78
N LYS A 124 -35.01 55.51 37.52
CA LYS A 124 -35.89 56.61 37.10
C LYS A 124 -37.36 56.45 37.54
N SER A 125 -37.81 55.23 37.83
CA SER A 125 -39.17 55.02 38.37
C SER A 125 -39.26 55.29 39.88
N GLN A 126 -38.16 55.16 40.63
CA GLN A 126 -38.14 55.46 42.07
C GLN A 126 -38.07 56.97 42.38
N ASP A 127 -37.54 57.79 41.47
CA ASP A 127 -37.52 59.27 41.61
C ASP A 127 -38.90 59.94 41.41
N MET A 128 -39.89 59.22 40.85
CA MET A 128 -41.23 59.77 40.57
C MET A 128 -42.32 59.32 41.57
N THR A 129 -41.95 58.88 42.77
CA THR A 129 -42.92 58.55 43.85
C THR A 129 -42.67 59.30 45.16
N GLU A 130 -42.11 60.52 45.10
CA GLU A 130 -42.12 61.44 46.23
C GLU A 130 -42.91 62.72 45.87
N VAL A 131 -44.22 62.69 46.11
CA VAL A 131 -45.07 63.89 46.17
C VAL A 131 -45.09 64.32 47.64
N PRO A 132 -44.53 65.48 48.01
CA PRO A 132 -44.72 66.00 49.36
C PRO A 132 -46.17 66.43 49.55
N ALA A 133 -46.71 66.07 50.72
CA ALA A 133 -48.04 66.43 51.22
C ALA A 133 -48.19 67.92 51.55
#